data_AF-A0A1F5WFT9-F1
#
_entry.id   AF-A0A1F5WFT9-F1
#
_cell.length_a   1.000
_cell.length_b   1.000
_cell.length_c   1.000
_cell.angle_alpha   90.00
_cell.angle_beta   90.00
_cell.angle_gamma   90.00
#
_symmetry.space_group_name_H-M   'P 1'
#
loop_
_entity.id
_entity.type
_entity.pdbx_description
1 polymer ?
#
loop_
_entity_poly.entity_id
_entity_poly.type
_entity_poly.pdbx_seq_one_letter_code
_entity_poly.pdbx_strand_id
1 'polypeptide(L)'
;MKQSDIKRFIDFFCDAALRIRKQKPTIIRGKDGKLVKQALEFFSRQQLEMLAVWFLAKKTKLSTSIGAMLSNAVLEELSRKMRAPSFWHDLDILSDRYFPRAFDALPNKKIILRGAPREWQ
;
A
#
# COMPACT_ATOMS: atom_id res chain seq x y z
N MET A 1 13.31 -15.61 3.18
CA MET A 1 12.41 -14.53 2.69
C MET A 1 11.75 -15.00 1.41
N LYS A 2 10.41 -15.07 1.37
CA LYS A 2 9.66 -15.81 0.34
C LYS A 2 9.57 -14.97 -0.94
N GLN A 3 10.05 -15.51 -2.06
CA GLN A 3 9.85 -14.96 -3.42
C GLN A 3 8.39 -14.54 -3.70
N SER A 4 7.44 -15.15 -2.99
CA SER A 4 6.01 -14.86 -3.01
C SER A 4 5.67 -13.40 -2.69
N ASP A 5 6.38 -12.75 -1.77
CA ASP A 5 6.06 -11.39 -1.34
C ASP A 5 6.45 -10.34 -2.38
N ILE A 6 7.59 -10.54 -3.05
CA ILE A 6 8.03 -9.69 -4.17
C ILE A 6 7.02 -9.74 -5.30
N LYS A 7 6.59 -10.95 -5.68
CA LYS A 7 5.63 -11.13 -6.78
C LYS A 7 4.27 -10.52 -6.44
N ARG A 8 3.79 -10.72 -5.20
CA ARG A 8 2.53 -10.10 -4.72
C ARG A 8 2.60 -8.59 -4.70
N PHE A 9 3.71 -8.00 -4.28
CA PHE A 9 3.89 -6.55 -4.30
C PHE A 9 3.90 -6.00 -5.74
N ILE A 10 4.62 -6.66 -6.66
CA ILE A 10 4.66 -6.24 -8.06
C ILE A 10 3.25 -6.29 -8.69
N ASP A 11 2.49 -7.34 -8.40
CA ASP A 11 1.12 -7.49 -8.87
C ASP A 11 0.21 -6.38 -8.33
N PHE A 12 0.30 -6.10 -7.03
CA PHE A 12 -0.41 -4.99 -6.39
C PHE A 12 -0.01 -3.63 -6.98
N PHE A 13 1.27 -3.39 -7.24
CA PHE A 13 1.74 -2.15 -7.86
C PHE A 13 1.15 -1.97 -9.27
N CYS A 14 1.05 -3.07 -10.02
CA CYS A 14 0.43 -3.10 -11.33
C CYS A 14 -1.05 -2.70 -11.27
N ASP A 15 -1.79 -3.31 -10.35
CA ASP A 15 -3.20 -3.01 -10.12
C ASP A 15 -3.42 -1.57 -9.64
N ALA A 16 -2.61 -1.10 -8.67
CA ALA A 16 -2.67 0.26 -8.16
C ALA A 16 -2.38 1.31 -9.22
N ALA A 17 -1.37 1.08 -10.07
CA ALA A 17 -1.06 2.00 -11.16
C ALA A 17 -2.20 2.07 -12.18
N LEU A 18 -2.84 0.94 -12.45
CA LEU A 18 -3.99 0.86 -13.34
C LEU A 18 -5.24 1.52 -12.73
N ARG A 19 -5.50 1.36 -11.42
CA ARG A 19 -6.64 2.00 -10.75
C ARG A 19 -6.48 3.52 -10.59
N ILE A 20 -5.29 3.97 -10.17
CA ILE A 20 -5.05 5.38 -9.84
C ILE A 20 -4.79 6.20 -11.10
N ARG A 21 -3.87 5.73 -11.95
CA ARG A 21 -3.41 6.48 -13.13
C ARG A 21 -4.00 6.00 -14.44
N LYS A 22 -4.72 4.87 -14.44
CA LYS A 22 -5.21 4.22 -15.67
C LYS A 22 -4.07 3.93 -16.67
N GLN A 23 -2.84 3.80 -16.18
CA GLN A 23 -1.65 3.51 -16.98
C GLN A 23 -0.99 2.25 -16.48
N LYS A 24 -0.56 1.40 -17.41
CA LYS A 24 0.25 0.23 -17.09
C LYS A 24 1.62 0.70 -16.61
N PRO A 25 2.09 0.24 -15.43
CA PRO A 25 3.42 0.60 -14.99
C PRO A 25 4.49 -0.12 -15.81
N THR A 26 5.62 0.54 -16.01
CA THR A 26 6.78 -0.05 -16.66
C THR A 26 7.55 -0.84 -15.62
N ILE A 27 7.39 -2.17 -15.64
CA ILE A 27 8.07 -3.12 -14.76
C ILE A 27 9.11 -3.88 -15.57
N ILE A 28 10.37 -3.75 -15.16
CA ILE A 28 11.52 -4.48 -15.69
C ILE A 28 11.78 -5.69 -14.80
N ARG A 29 11.35 -6.87 -15.28
CA ARG A 29 11.59 -8.15 -14.60
C ARG A 29 13.09 -8.32 -14.30
N GLY A 30 13.40 -8.73 -13.07
CA GLY A 30 14.77 -8.88 -12.57
C GLY A 30 15.31 -7.62 -11.87
N LYS A 31 15.31 -6.46 -12.54
CA LYS A 31 15.84 -5.21 -11.96
C LYS A 31 14.92 -4.67 -10.85
N ASP A 32 13.62 -4.57 -11.11
CA ASP A 32 12.65 -4.18 -10.08
C ASP A 32 12.52 -5.26 -8.99
N GLY A 33 12.67 -6.54 -9.34
CA GLY A 33 12.64 -7.64 -8.35
C GLY A 33 13.75 -7.53 -7.31
N LYS A 34 14.97 -7.10 -7.71
CA LYS A 34 16.07 -6.82 -6.78
C LYS A 34 15.77 -5.60 -5.89
N LEU A 35 15.22 -4.53 -6.48
CA LEU A 35 14.87 -3.31 -5.74
C LEU A 35 13.78 -3.56 -4.70
N VAL A 36 12.72 -4.29 -5.06
CA VAL A 36 11.65 -4.69 -4.13
C VAL A 36 12.22 -5.58 -3.03
N LYS A 37 13.12 -6.50 -3.36
CA LYS A 37 13.78 -7.34 -2.36
C LYS A 37 14.53 -6.49 -1.33
N GLN A 38 15.34 -5.52 -1.78
CA GLN A 38 16.05 -4.60 -0.88
C GLN A 38 15.06 -3.75 -0.07
N ALA A 39 14.01 -3.23 -0.68
CA ALA A 39 13.01 -2.43 0.03
C ALA A 39 12.28 -3.25 1.11
N LEU A 40 12.03 -4.55 0.87
CA LEU A 40 11.42 -5.46 1.84
C LEU A 40 12.34 -5.79 3.05
N GLU A 41 13.65 -5.48 2.98
CA GLU A 41 14.55 -5.58 4.13
C GLU A 41 14.38 -4.40 5.10
N PHE A 42 13.95 -3.25 4.60
CA PHE A 42 13.74 -2.04 5.41
C PHE A 42 12.27 -1.79 5.75
N PHE A 43 11.35 -2.17 4.87
CA PHE A 43 9.93 -1.89 4.98
C PHE A 43 9.11 -3.17 4.95
N SER A 44 8.06 -3.20 5.77
CA SER A 44 7.06 -4.27 5.67
C SER A 44 6.31 -4.19 4.34
N ARG A 45 5.82 -5.33 3.86
CA ARG A 45 5.04 -5.40 2.62
C ARG A 45 3.89 -4.40 2.58
N GLN A 46 3.15 -4.25 3.68
CA GLN A 46 2.06 -3.28 3.79
C GLN A 46 2.53 -1.83 3.66
N GLN A 47 3.70 -1.49 4.21
CA GLN A 47 4.27 -0.16 4.09
C GLN A 47 4.66 0.13 2.64
N LEU A 48 5.24 -0.86 1.96
CA LEU A 48 5.54 -0.82 0.52
C LEU A 48 4.26 -0.63 -0.32
N GLU A 49 3.18 -1.33 0.00
CA GLU A 49 1.88 -1.20 -0.68
C GLU A 49 1.30 0.21 -0.50
N MET A 50 1.31 0.75 0.73
CA MET A 50 0.86 2.12 0.99
C MET A 50 1.73 3.14 0.25
N LEU A 51 3.05 2.91 0.22
CA LEU A 51 4.01 3.74 -0.51
C LEU A 51 3.74 3.78 -2.01
N ALA A 52 3.41 2.64 -2.59
CA ALA A 52 3.03 2.55 -3.99
C ALA A 52 1.82 3.43 -4.28
N VAL A 53 0.76 3.34 -3.45
CA VAL A 53 -0.44 4.16 -3.61
C VAL A 53 -0.12 5.65 -3.51
N TRP A 54 0.65 6.06 -2.50
CA TRP A 54 1.06 7.46 -2.36
C TRP A 54 1.91 7.94 -3.53
N PHE A 55 2.88 7.16 -3.98
CA PHE A 55 3.70 7.53 -5.13
C PHE A 55 2.83 7.74 -6.38
N LEU A 56 1.90 6.81 -6.64
CA LEU A 56 1.01 6.86 -7.78
C LEU A 56 0.03 8.05 -7.72
N ALA A 57 -0.48 8.37 -6.54
CA ALA A 57 -1.44 9.45 -6.32
C ALA A 57 -0.78 10.85 -6.26
N LYS A 58 0.38 10.97 -5.59
CA LYS A 58 1.02 12.26 -5.27
C LYS A 58 2.08 12.65 -6.30
N LYS A 59 2.73 11.69 -6.95
CA LYS A 59 3.77 11.93 -7.96
C LYS A 59 3.24 11.57 -9.34
N THR A 60 2.25 12.32 -9.82
CA THR A 60 1.62 12.16 -11.16
C THR A 60 2.52 12.54 -12.34
N LYS A 61 3.67 13.17 -12.09
CA LYS A 61 4.66 13.56 -13.11
C LYS A 61 5.81 12.57 -13.30
N LEU A 62 6.01 11.63 -12.37
CA LEU A 62 7.08 10.64 -12.45
C LEU A 62 6.65 9.39 -13.24
N SER A 63 7.61 8.63 -13.76
CA SER A 63 7.30 7.36 -14.42
C SER A 63 6.63 6.39 -13.45
N THR A 64 5.59 5.70 -13.90
CA THR A 64 4.90 4.61 -13.18
C THR A 64 5.79 3.38 -13.13
N SER A 65 6.93 3.45 -12.45
CA SER A 65 7.90 2.36 -12.33
C SER A 65 8.30 2.17 -10.88
N ILE A 66 8.51 0.91 -10.49
CA ILE A 66 8.97 0.58 -9.13
C ILE A 66 10.35 1.20 -8.87
N GLY A 67 11.26 1.15 -9.84
CA GLY A 67 12.53 1.88 -9.74
C GLY A 67 12.43 3.40 -9.63
N ALA A 68 11.37 4.03 -10.16
CA ALA A 68 11.13 5.46 -9.97
C ALA A 68 10.59 5.75 -8.55
N MET A 69 9.73 4.87 -8.03
CA MET A 69 9.27 4.92 -6.64
C MET A 69 10.41 4.71 -5.64
N LEU A 70 11.32 3.77 -5.93
CA LEU A 70 12.47 3.42 -5.10
C LEU A 70 13.75 4.19 -5.49
N SER A 71 13.63 5.28 -6.25
CA SER A 71 14.77 6.14 -6.54
C SER A 71 15.18 6.91 -5.28
N ASN A 72 16.49 7.11 -5.10
CA ASN A 72 17.03 7.81 -3.93
C ASN A 72 16.34 9.16 -3.66
N ALA A 73 16.07 9.95 -4.69
CA ALA A 73 15.37 11.23 -4.55
C ALA A 73 13.95 11.09 -3.95
N VAL A 74 13.24 10.03 -4.34
CA VAL A 74 11.89 9.75 -3.82
C VAL A 74 12.00 9.19 -2.41
N LEU A 75 12.91 8.26 -2.15
CA LEU A 75 13.15 7.70 -0.82
C LEU A 75 13.62 8.75 0.19
N GLU A 76 14.43 9.72 -0.22
CA GLU A 76 14.84 10.84 0.64
C GLU A 76 13.66 11.76 0.97
N GLU A 77 12.86 12.16 -0.04
CA GLU A 77 11.67 12.97 0.19
C GLU A 77 10.68 12.23 1.10
N LEU A 78 10.53 10.94 0.84
CA LEU A 78 9.69 10.05 1.61
C LEU A 78 10.20 9.89 3.05
N SER A 79 11.50 9.68 3.26
CA SER A 79 12.12 9.55 4.59
C SER A 79 11.96 10.84 5.40
N ARG A 80 12.13 12.00 4.75
CA ARG A 80 11.85 13.31 5.39
C ARG A 80 10.39 13.43 5.80
N LYS A 81 9.46 12.95 4.98
CA LYS A 81 8.02 12.96 5.30
C LYS A 81 7.64 11.90 6.32
N MET A 82 8.24 10.71 6.29
CA MET A 82 8.03 9.62 7.24
C MET A 82 8.46 9.97 8.66
N ARG A 83 9.40 10.90 8.83
CA ARG A 83 9.70 11.48 10.14
C ARG A 83 8.53 12.23 10.75
N ALA A 84 7.58 12.70 9.95
CA ALA A 84 6.35 13.28 10.46
C ALA A 84 5.34 12.17 10.78
N PRO A 85 4.86 12.03 12.04
CA PRO A 85 3.90 10.99 12.41
C PRO A 85 2.58 11.12 11.62
N SER A 86 2.20 12.33 11.23
CA SER A 86 1.03 12.61 10.41
C SER A 86 1.11 12.00 9.00
N PHE A 87 2.31 11.76 8.48
CA PHE A 87 2.48 11.26 7.11
C PHE A 87 1.96 9.82 6.95
N TRP A 88 2.20 8.96 7.94
CA TRP A 88 1.68 7.60 7.94
C TRP A 88 0.16 7.57 8.01
N HIS A 89 -0.44 8.48 8.77
CA HIS A 89 -1.89 8.61 8.86
C HIS A 89 -2.51 9.11 7.55
N ASP A 90 -1.88 10.10 6.91
CA ASP A 90 -2.32 10.62 5.60
C ASP A 90 -2.23 9.53 4.50
N LEU A 91 -1.16 8.74 4.54
CA LEU A 91 -0.95 7.56 3.69
C LEU A 91 -2.02 6.49 3.92
N ASP A 92 -2.37 6.23 5.17
CA ASP A 92 -3.40 5.26 5.53
C ASP A 92 -4.77 5.69 5.00
N ILE A 93 -5.16 6.95 5.22
CA ILE A 93 -6.39 7.55 4.67
C ILE A 93 -6.40 7.52 3.14
N LEU A 94 -5.27 7.85 2.51
CA LEU A 94 -5.14 7.83 1.06
C LEU A 94 -5.23 6.41 0.51
N SER A 95 -4.57 5.46 1.18
CA SER A 95 -4.63 4.05 0.83
C SER A 95 -6.05 3.52 0.98
N ASP A 96 -6.74 3.81 2.08
CA ASP A 96 -8.13 3.44 2.32
C ASP A 96 -9.09 4.03 1.28
N ARG A 97 -8.81 5.25 0.79
CA ARG A 97 -9.64 5.86 -0.26
C ARG A 97 -9.54 5.14 -1.61
N TYR A 98 -8.36 4.69 -2.03
CA TYR A 98 -8.15 4.06 -3.35
C TYR A 98 -8.29 2.54 -3.31
N PHE A 99 -7.81 1.96 -2.22
CA PHE A 99 -7.92 0.57 -1.86
C PHE A 99 -8.55 0.58 -0.48
N PRO A 100 -9.89 0.76 -0.38
CA PRO A 100 -10.58 0.46 0.85
C PRO A 100 -10.18 -0.97 1.13
N ARG A 101 -9.33 -1.14 2.15
CA ARG A 101 -9.00 -2.47 2.60
C ARG A 101 -10.38 -2.96 2.99
N ALA A 102 -10.95 -3.84 2.18
CA ALA A 102 -11.83 -4.85 2.73
C ALA A 102 -10.93 -5.45 3.80
N PHE A 103 -11.14 -4.94 5.01
CA PHE A 103 -10.69 -5.51 6.25
C PHE A 103 -11.39 -6.85 6.21
N ASP A 104 -10.82 -7.79 5.45
CA ASP A 104 -11.30 -9.15 5.41
C ASP A 104 -11.13 -9.59 6.85
N ALA A 105 -12.28 -9.62 7.50
CA ALA A 105 -12.54 -10.25 8.77
C ALA A 105 -11.26 -10.61 9.53
N LEU A 106 -10.76 -9.68 10.34
CA LEU A 106 -10.65 -10.15 11.72
C LEU A 106 -12.08 -10.55 12.07
N PRO A 107 -12.36 -11.84 12.39
CA PRO A 107 -13.63 -12.17 13.00
C PRO A 107 -13.65 -11.35 14.29
N ASN A 108 -14.30 -10.18 14.21
CA ASN A 108 -14.62 -9.40 15.37
C ASN A 108 -15.68 -10.22 16.08
N LYS A 109 -15.21 -11.18 16.87
CA LYS A 109 -15.99 -11.85 17.89
C LYS A 109 -16.20 -10.84 19.01
N LYS A 110 -16.88 -9.75 18.68
CA LYS A 110 -17.77 -8.99 19.55
C LYS A 110 -19.06 -8.84 18.78
N ILE A 111 -19.81 -9.93 18.79
CA ILE A 111 -21.26 -9.91 18.67
C ILE A 111 -21.73 -9.02 19.82
N ILE A 112 -21.99 -7.76 19.53
CA ILE A 112 -22.85 -6.93 20.35
C ILE A 112 -24.18 -6.84 19.61
N LEU A 113 -25.14 -7.57 20.19
CA LEU A 113 -26.58 -7.31 20.27
C LEU A 113 -27.42 -7.44 18.98
N ARG A 114 -28.22 -8.51 18.95
CA ARG A 114 -29.60 -8.42 18.47
C ARG A 114 -30.54 -9.07 19.49
N GLY A 115 -31.36 -8.21 20.10
CA GLY A 115 -32.78 -8.42 20.40
C GLY A 115 -33.20 -9.66 21.17
N ALA A 116 -33.66 -9.45 22.40
CA ALA A 116 -34.80 -10.19 22.93
C ALA A 116 -35.86 -9.16 23.37
N PRO A 117 -37.08 -9.20 22.78
CA PRO A 117 -38.17 -8.30 23.14
C PRO A 117 -39.01 -8.90 24.27
N ARG A 118 -39.56 -8.00 25.11
CA ARG A 118 -40.65 -8.19 26.09
C ARG A 118 -40.42 -9.24 27.17
N GLU A 119 -40.57 -8.84 28.44
CA GLU A 119 -41.57 -9.42 29.34
C GLU A 119 -42.13 -8.30 30.23
N TRP A 120 -43.41 -8.00 30.02
CA TRP A 120 -44.29 -7.41 31.02
C TRP A 120 -44.99 -8.60 31.68
N GLN A 121 -44.58 -8.95 32.90
CA GLN A 121 -45.42 -9.31 34.06
C GLN A 121 -44.54 -9.86 35.19
#